data_AF-A0A8T6Y1S0-F1
#
_entry.id   AF-A0A8T6Y1S0-F1
#
_cell.length_a   1.000
_cell.length_b   1.000
_cell.length_c   1.000
_cell.angle_alpha   90.00
_cell.angle_beta   90.00
_cell.angle_gamma   90.00
#
_symmetry.space_group_name_H-M   'P 1'
#
loop_
_entity.id
_entity.type
_entity.pdbx_description
1 polymer ?
#
loop_
_entity_poly.entity_id
_entity_poly.type
_entity_poly.pdbx_seq_one_letter_code
_entity_poly.pdbx_strand_id
1 'polypeptide(L)' 'MIRKHPKIFAQTDLVVVNKVDLAEFVEVDPEGIMDDYRRINPHGAILLTAA' A
#
# COMPACT_ATOMS: atom_id res chain seq x y z
N MET A 1 -6.66 -4.14 1.20
CA MET A 1 -5.62 -4.96 1.85
C MET A 1 -5.19 -4.36 3.18
N ILE A 2 -4.79 -3.08 3.19
CA ILE A 2 -4.28 -2.40 4.39
C ILE A 2 -5.34 -2.34 5.51
N ARG A 3 -6.57 -1.97 5.16
CA ARG A 3 -7.74 -1.98 6.07
C ARG A 3 -8.02 -3.34 6.74
N LYS A 4 -7.61 -4.46 6.13
CA LYS A 4 -7.85 -5.81 6.68
C LYS A 4 -6.86 -6.17 7.80
N HIS A 5 -5.67 -5.58 7.79
CA HIS A 5 -4.60 -5.90 8.73
C HIS A 5 -3.95 -4.63 9.30
N PRO A 6 -4.71 -3.71 9.91
CA PRO A 6 -4.20 -2.36 10.22
C PRO A 6 -3.00 -2.35 11.17
N LYS A 7 -2.91 -3.30 12.10
CA LYS A 7 -1.83 -3.37 13.10
C LYS A 7 -0.46 -3.57 12.47
N ILE A 8 -0.34 -4.47 11.48
CA ILE A 8 0.95 -4.73 10.83
C ILE A 8 1.41 -3.51 10.02
N PHE A 9 0.47 -2.78 9.39
CA PHE A 9 0.80 -1.62 8.57
C PHE A 9 1.15 -0.37 9.40
N ALA A 10 0.49 -0.17 10.55
CA ALA A 10 0.74 0.94 11.45
C ALA A 10 2.13 0.93 12.13
N GLN A 11 2.83 -0.22 12.09
CA GLN A 11 4.12 -0.42 12.76
C GLN A 11 5.33 -0.39 11.80
N THR A 12 5.11 -0.10 10.53
CA THR A 12 6.17 -0.13 9.51
C THR A 12 6.81 1.24 9.30
N ASP A 13 8.12 1.26 9.09
CA ASP A 13 8.81 2.46 8.59
C ASP A 13 8.63 2.63 7.07
N LEU A 14 8.49 1.51 6.36
CA LEU A 14 8.34 1.44 4.90
C LEU A 14 7.37 0.32 4.50
N VAL A 15 6.48 0.63 3.56
CA VAL A 15 5.65 -0.33 2.82
C VAL A 15 6.00 -0.28 1.34
N VAL A 16 6.12 -1.47 0.74
CA VAL A 16 6.28 -1.63 -0.71
C VAL A 16 5.03 -2.29 -1.28
N VAL A 17 4.37 -1.58 -2.19
CA VAL A 17 3.28 -2.14 -3.01
C VAL A 17 3.91 -2.57 -4.32
N ASN A 18 4.14 -3.86 -4.46
CA ASN A 18 4.83 -4.44 -5.61
C ASN A 18 3.85 -4.90 -6.70
N LYS A 19 4.37 -5.07 -7.91
CA LYS A 19 3.66 -5.54 -9.10
C LYS A 19 2.54 -4.61 -9.53
N VAL A 20 2.78 -3.31 -9.45
CA VAL A 20 1.77 -2.30 -9.85
C VAL A 20 1.48 -2.31 -11.35
N ASP A 21 2.37 -2.89 -12.15
CA ASP A 21 2.17 -3.19 -13.57
C ASP A 21 0.99 -4.15 -13.82
N LEU A 22 0.63 -4.98 -12.83
CA LEU A 22 -0.50 -5.89 -12.95
C LEU A 22 -1.84 -5.26 -12.55
N ALA A 23 -1.83 -4.05 -12.00
CA ALA A 23 -2.99 -3.43 -11.35
C ALA A 23 -4.23 -3.35 -12.25
N GLU A 24 -4.04 -3.03 -13.54
CA GLU A 24 -5.11 -2.97 -14.54
C GLU A 24 -5.78 -4.34 -14.78
N PHE A 25 -5.00 -5.42 -14.76
CA PHE A 25 -5.50 -6.77 -15.04
C PHE A 25 -6.20 -7.42 -13.83
N VAL A 26 -5.90 -6.95 -12.61
CA VAL A 26 -6.49 -7.48 -11.37
C VAL A 26 -7.50 -6.54 -10.72
N GLU A 27 -7.86 -5.46 -11.41
CA GLU A 27 -8.83 -4.45 -10.95
C GLU A 27 -8.47 -3.87 -9.56
N VAL A 28 -7.19 -3.60 -9.32
CA VAL A 28 -6.68 -3.01 -8.08
C VAL A 28 -6.27 -1.57 -8.33
N ASP A 29 -6.73 -0.64 -7.50
CA ASP A 29 -6.27 0.74 -7.49
C ASP A 29 -5.08 0.93 -6.53
N PRO A 30 -3.85 1.19 -7.04
CA PRO A 30 -2.68 1.44 -6.21
C PRO A 30 -2.77 2.75 -5.41
N GLU A 31 -3.42 3.80 -5.95
CA GLU A 31 -3.55 5.08 -5.24
C GLU A 31 -4.44 4.94 -4.02
N GLY A 32 -5.57 4.22 -4.14
CA GLY A 32 -6.41 3.88 -3.01
C GLY A 32 -5.68 3.08 -1.92
N ILE A 33 -4.72 2.23 -2.29
CA ILE A 33 -3.85 1.54 -1.31
C ILE A 33 -2.92 2.54 -0.61
N MET A 34 -2.37 3.51 -1.33
CA MET A 34 -1.51 4.54 -0.74
C MET A 34 -2.28 5.40 0.27
N ASP A 35 -3.50 5.81 -0.07
CA ASP A 35 -4.32 6.62 0.82
C ASP A 35 -4.79 5.84 2.04
N ASP A 36 -5.15 4.56 1.87
CA ASP A 36 -5.41 3.66 2.98
C ASP A 36 -4.19 3.55 3.93
N TYR A 37 -2.98 3.45 3.38
CA TYR A 37 -1.75 3.38 4.19
C TYR A 37 -1.51 4.67 4.96
N ARG A 38 -1.55 5.83 4.30
CA ARG A 38 -1.31 7.15 4.92
C ARG A 38 -2.28 7.45 6.06
N ARG A 39 -3.52 6.99 5.95
CA ARG A 39 -4.52 7.13 7.03
C ARG A 39 -4.20 6.25 8.24
N ILE A 40 -3.61 5.08 8.02
CA ILE A 40 -3.29 4.12 9.09
C ILE A 40 -1.91 4.41 9.71
N ASN A 41 -0.96 4.85 8.89
CA ASN A 41 0.41 5.16 9.28
C ASN A 41 0.86 6.48 8.66
N PRO A 42 0.62 7.63 9.31
CA PRO A 42 1.00 8.94 8.80
C PRO A 42 2.51 9.20 8.82
N HIS A 43 3.31 8.35 9.48
CA HIS A 43 4.76 8.50 9.59
C HIS A 43 5.53 7.58 8.64
N GLY A 44 4.93 6.46 8.22
CA GLY A 44 5.57 5.48 7.34
C GLY A 44 5.67 5.95 5.89
N ALA A 45 6.72 5.50 5.21
CA ALA A 45 6.90 5.71 3.77
C ALA A 45 6.19 4.61 2.96
N ILE A 46 5.75 4.94 1.74
CA ILE A 46 5.17 3.97 0.80
C ILE A 46 5.82 4.11 -0.58
N LEU A 47 6.19 2.99 -1.17
CA LEU A 47 6.77 2.90 -2.51
C LEU A 47 5.94 1.98 -3.39
N LEU A 48 5.68 2.43 -4.61
CA LEU A 48 5.11 1.60 -5.66
C LEU A 48 6.24 1.05 -6.52
N THR A 49 6.24 -0.26 -6.76
CA THR A 49 7.29 -0.92 -7.57
C THR A 49 6.68 -1.83 -8.63
N ALA A 50 7.32 -1.87 -9.78
CA ALA A 50 7.08 -2.81 -10.87
C ALA A 50 8.40 -3.51 -11.22
N ALA A 51 8.31 -4.68 -11.85
CA ALA A 51 9.48 -5.43 -12.34
C ALA A 51 9.89 -5.00 -13.76
#